data_AF-Q57790-F1
#
_entry.id   AF-Q57790-F1
#
_cell.length_a   1.000
_cell.length_b   1.000
_cell.length_c   1.000
_cell.angle_alpha   90.00
_cell.angle_beta   90.00
_cell.angle_gamma   90.00
#
_symmetry.space_group_name_H-M   'P 1'
#
loop_
_entity.id
_entity.type
_entity.pdbx_description
1 polymer ?
#
loop_
_entity_poly.entity_id
_entity_poly.type
_entity_poly.pdbx_seq_one_letter_code
_entity_poly.pdbx_strand_id
1 'polypeptide(L)'
;MAVLASSTEPEPTESLLQQTNELLIIGKGAIVYKEFTTGVDARIIDSQTIGIGIPFNYYPFMCMVLDDAGNGIPMQEFTSAPGSLTVKVAATLDSTKTYKIIAFLIGDSMKIITSIQSQSGTVTEIAPGFGIFKVIYNDTEGTDTLTINYDDGTSETITVDKSNLWTVLPMQLPDAERVA
;
A
#
# COMPACT_ATOMS: atom_id res chain seq x y z
N MET A 1 -12.85 -39.54 -28.64
CA MET A 1 -13.76 -39.26 -27.52
C MET A 1 -13.05 -38.25 -26.64
N ALA A 2 -13.59 -37.04 -26.59
CA ALA A 2 -13.02 -35.92 -25.87
C ALA A 2 -13.15 -36.14 -24.35
N VAL A 3 -12.03 -36.01 -23.65
CA VAL A 3 -12.01 -35.75 -22.22
C VAL A 3 -11.69 -34.27 -22.08
N LEU A 4 -12.63 -33.53 -21.47
CA LEU A 4 -12.59 -32.09 -21.33
C LEU A 4 -11.31 -31.66 -20.61
N ALA A 5 -10.59 -30.71 -21.21
CA ALA A 5 -9.52 -29.98 -20.55
C ALA A 5 -10.14 -29.22 -19.36
N SER A 6 -9.90 -29.70 -18.14
CA SER A 6 -10.17 -28.91 -16.95
C SER A 6 -9.23 -27.71 -17.01
N SER A 7 -9.81 -26.53 -17.12
CA SER A 7 -9.12 -25.27 -16.96
C SER A 7 -8.50 -25.23 -15.56
N THR A 8 -7.23 -25.61 -15.46
CA THR A 8 -6.41 -25.17 -14.33
C THR A 8 -6.22 -23.69 -14.56
N GLU A 9 -7.01 -22.88 -13.86
CA GLU A 9 -6.63 -21.51 -13.56
C GLU A 9 -5.15 -21.56 -13.11
N PRO A 10 -4.25 -20.74 -13.68
CA PRO A 10 -2.86 -20.78 -13.27
C PRO A 10 -2.82 -20.61 -11.76
N GLU A 11 -2.23 -21.60 -11.07
CA GLU A 11 -1.96 -21.52 -9.64
C GLU A 11 -1.43 -20.12 -9.35
N PRO A 12 -2.03 -19.35 -8.42
CA PRO A 12 -1.55 -18.01 -8.12
C PRO A 12 -0.06 -18.13 -7.85
N THR A 13 0.73 -17.52 -8.72
CA THR A 13 2.19 -17.59 -8.64
C THR A 13 2.52 -17.09 -7.25
N GLU A 14 3.18 -17.93 -6.44
CA GLU A 14 3.52 -17.60 -5.06
C GLU A 14 4.01 -16.15 -5.00
N SER A 15 3.47 -15.35 -4.07
CA SER A 15 3.85 -13.94 -4.01
C SER A 15 5.38 -13.84 -3.90
N LEU A 16 6.00 -12.78 -4.43
CA LEU A 16 7.46 -12.61 -4.33
C LEU A 16 7.94 -12.68 -2.86
N LEU A 17 7.03 -12.35 -1.93
CA LEU A 17 7.17 -12.46 -0.48
C LEU A 17 6.97 -13.88 0.08
N GLN A 18 6.31 -14.81 -0.60
CA GLN A 18 6.37 -16.25 -0.25
C GLN A 18 7.75 -16.83 -0.60
N GLN A 19 8.41 -16.31 -1.63
CA GLN A 19 9.74 -16.77 -2.04
C GLN A 19 10.87 -16.31 -1.09
N THR A 20 10.63 -15.24 -0.34
CA THR A 20 11.59 -14.70 0.64
C THR A 20 10.96 -14.75 2.02
N ASN A 21 11.60 -15.38 3.02
CA ASN A 21 11.12 -15.34 4.41
C ASN A 21 11.28 -13.94 5.07
N GLU A 22 11.03 -12.86 4.34
CA GLU A 22 11.37 -11.50 4.69
C GLU A 22 10.14 -10.60 4.63
N LEU A 23 9.90 -9.84 5.71
CA LEU A 23 8.88 -8.81 5.79
C LEU A 23 9.52 -7.46 6.13
N LEU A 24 9.13 -6.42 5.42
CA LEU A 24 9.44 -5.04 5.77
C LEU A 24 8.23 -4.43 6.48
N ILE A 25 8.40 -4.07 7.75
CA ILE A 25 7.36 -3.42 8.54
C ILE A 25 7.74 -1.95 8.73
N ILE A 26 6.80 -1.09 8.35
CA ILE A 26 6.83 0.35 8.55
C ILE A 26 5.56 0.68 9.33
N GLY A 27 5.62 1.58 10.30
CA GLY A 27 4.59 1.80 11.34
C GLY A 27 3.12 1.68 10.98
N LYS A 28 2.27 1.50 12.00
CA LYS A 28 0.83 1.37 11.79
C LYS A 28 0.23 2.71 11.38
N GLY A 29 -0.57 2.68 10.31
CA GLY A 29 -1.06 3.88 9.66
C GLY A 29 0.04 4.73 9.02
N ALA A 30 1.32 4.31 9.08
CA ALA A 30 2.45 5.13 8.70
C ALA A 30 2.65 5.18 7.19
N ILE A 31 2.46 4.07 6.47
CA ILE A 31 2.58 4.05 5.00
C ILE A 31 1.51 3.14 4.43
N VAL A 32 0.48 3.73 3.81
CA VAL A 32 -0.52 3.02 3.03
C VAL A 32 -0.13 3.08 1.57
N TYR A 33 0.05 1.92 0.96
CA TYR A 33 -0.03 1.77 -0.50
C TYR A 33 -1.51 1.73 -0.89
N LYS A 34 -1.92 2.59 -1.82
CA LYS A 34 -3.26 2.51 -2.43
C LYS A 34 -3.21 2.80 -3.92
N GLU A 35 -3.91 1.97 -4.67
CA GLU A 35 -4.24 2.21 -6.07
C GLU A 35 -5.56 2.96 -6.16
N PHE A 36 -5.57 4.00 -6.99
CA PHE A 36 -6.75 4.74 -7.39
C PHE A 36 -6.90 4.63 -8.91
N THR A 37 -8.13 4.64 -9.39
CA THR A 37 -8.50 4.55 -10.80
C THR A 37 -9.40 5.73 -11.16
N THR A 38 -9.07 6.43 -12.24
CA THR A 38 -9.92 7.52 -12.74
C THR A 38 -11.30 7.00 -13.12
N GLY A 39 -12.35 7.69 -12.66
CA GLY A 39 -13.74 7.28 -12.84
C GLY A 39 -14.29 6.36 -11.73
N VAL A 40 -13.45 5.98 -10.75
CA VAL A 40 -13.87 5.17 -9.58
C VAL A 40 -13.63 5.93 -8.27
N ASP A 41 -12.38 6.29 -8.01
CA ASP A 41 -11.93 6.98 -6.79
C ASP A 41 -10.92 8.11 -7.09
N ALA A 42 -10.62 8.34 -8.37
CA ALA A 42 -9.93 9.51 -8.89
C ALA A 42 -10.73 10.16 -10.02
N ARG A 43 -10.46 11.45 -10.28
CA ARG A 43 -11.08 12.22 -11.38
C ARG A 43 -10.04 13.05 -12.12
N ILE A 44 -10.19 13.20 -13.42
CA ILE A 44 -9.42 14.20 -14.18
C ILE A 44 -10.08 15.56 -13.93
N ILE A 45 -9.32 16.49 -13.36
CA ILE A 45 -9.78 17.86 -13.05
C ILE A 45 -9.63 18.76 -14.28
N ASP A 46 -8.50 18.63 -14.97
CA ASP A 46 -8.19 19.35 -16.20
C ASP A 46 -7.23 18.53 -17.07
N SER A 47 -6.76 19.10 -18.18
CA SER A 47 -5.91 18.41 -19.15
C SER A 47 -4.59 17.86 -18.58
N GLN A 48 -4.17 18.22 -17.37
CA GLN A 48 -2.91 17.78 -16.77
C GLN A 48 -3.03 17.41 -15.28
N THR A 49 -4.24 17.44 -14.72
CA THR A 49 -4.45 17.33 -13.28
C THR A 49 -5.44 16.22 -12.95
N ILE A 50 -5.04 15.31 -12.05
CA ILE A 50 -5.90 14.27 -11.47
C ILE A 50 -6.15 14.59 -10.00
N GLY A 51 -7.43 14.63 -9.60
CA GLY A 51 -7.86 14.71 -8.21
C GLY A 51 -8.18 13.34 -7.63
N ILE A 52 -7.79 13.12 -6.38
CA ILE A 52 -7.93 11.87 -5.65
C ILE A 52 -8.54 12.18 -4.28
N GLY A 53 -9.54 11.40 -3.87
CA GLY A 53 -10.02 11.40 -2.50
C GLY A 53 -9.10 10.53 -1.65
N ILE A 54 -8.51 11.10 -0.60
CA ILE A 54 -7.72 10.35 0.39
C ILE A 54 -8.36 10.52 1.76
N PRO A 55 -8.08 9.63 2.73
CA PRO A 55 -8.50 9.85 4.11
C PRO A 55 -8.04 11.22 4.67
N PHE A 56 -8.85 11.89 5.49
CA PHE A 56 -8.49 13.20 6.09
C PHE A 56 -7.18 13.19 6.88
N ASN A 57 -6.88 12.06 7.49
CA ASN A 57 -5.74 11.87 8.36
C ASN A 57 -4.49 11.38 7.62
N TYR A 58 -4.50 11.34 6.28
CA TYR A 58 -3.39 10.80 5.51
C TYR A 58 -2.79 11.86 4.57
N TYR A 59 -1.47 11.80 4.40
CA TYR A 59 -0.69 12.70 3.58
C TYR A 59 0.14 11.90 2.57
N PRO A 60 -0.01 12.14 1.26
CA PRO A 60 0.85 11.52 0.27
C PRO A 60 2.28 12.03 0.41
N PHE A 61 3.25 11.12 0.30
CA PHE A 61 4.66 11.49 0.17
C PHE A 61 5.29 10.97 -1.13
N MET A 62 4.67 10.00 -1.78
CA MET A 62 5.06 9.51 -3.09
C MET A 62 3.82 9.13 -3.89
N CYS A 63 3.83 9.44 -5.18
CA CYS A 63 2.78 9.09 -6.11
C CYS A 63 3.38 8.70 -7.46
N MET A 64 2.68 7.85 -8.20
CA MET A 64 2.99 7.48 -9.58
C MET A 64 1.68 7.40 -10.36
N VAL A 65 1.67 7.94 -11.58
CA VAL A 65 0.52 7.84 -12.49
C VAL A 65 0.89 6.91 -13.64
N LEU A 66 -0.02 5.99 -13.97
CA LEU A 66 0.10 5.04 -15.07
C LEU A 66 -1.03 5.26 -16.07
N ASP A 67 -0.73 5.10 -17.36
CA ASP A 67 -1.75 5.01 -18.41
C ASP A 67 -2.43 3.63 -18.43
N ASP A 68 -3.38 3.45 -19.35
CA ASP A 68 -4.16 2.22 -19.55
C ASP A 68 -3.30 1.02 -19.98
N ALA A 69 -2.13 1.27 -20.57
CA ALA A 69 -1.15 0.26 -20.92
C ALA A 69 -0.13 -0.03 -19.80
N GLY A 70 -0.23 0.66 -18.66
CA GLY A 70 0.68 0.52 -17.53
C GLY A 70 2.00 1.29 -17.66
N ASN A 71 2.13 2.19 -18.63
CA ASN A 71 3.30 3.04 -18.76
C ASN A 71 3.25 4.19 -17.77
N GLY A 72 4.39 4.52 -17.16
CA GLY A 72 4.53 5.67 -16.28
C GLY A 72 4.33 6.99 -17.02
N ILE A 73 3.43 7.83 -16.50
CA ILE A 73 3.26 9.21 -16.94
C ILE A 73 4.13 10.10 -16.06
N PRO A 74 5.04 10.91 -16.64
CA PRO A 74 5.88 11.79 -15.84
C PRO A 74 5.04 12.76 -15.00
N MET A 75 5.26 12.75 -13.69
CA MET A 75 4.65 13.68 -12.75
C MET A 75 5.47 14.97 -12.66
N GLN A 76 4.78 16.11 -12.56
CA GLN A 76 5.40 17.41 -12.29
C GLN A 76 5.43 17.71 -10.80
N GLU A 77 4.27 17.61 -10.16
CA GLU A 77 4.08 17.90 -8.75
C GLU A 77 2.84 17.17 -8.24
N PHE A 78 2.73 17.03 -6.92
CA PHE A 78 1.48 16.69 -6.28
C PHE A 78 1.30 17.60 -5.06
N THR A 79 0.05 17.94 -4.78
CA THR A 79 -0.32 18.76 -3.63
C THR A 79 -1.37 18.03 -2.82
N SER A 80 -1.33 18.17 -1.51
CA SER A 80 -2.31 17.57 -0.61
C SER A 80 -2.98 18.61 0.26
N ALA A 81 -4.24 18.36 0.55
CA ALA A 81 -5.03 18.99 1.60
C ALA A 81 -5.68 17.87 2.42
N PRO A 82 -6.16 18.12 3.64
CA PRO A 82 -6.92 17.12 4.38
C PRO A 82 -8.06 16.57 3.51
N GLY A 83 -8.05 15.26 3.28
CA GLY A 83 -9.08 14.57 2.50
C GLY A 83 -8.87 14.55 0.98
N SER A 84 -7.84 15.23 0.46
CA SER A 84 -7.66 15.37 -0.99
C SER A 84 -6.19 15.40 -1.41
N LEU A 85 -5.91 14.72 -2.52
CA LEU A 85 -4.65 14.76 -3.23
C LEU A 85 -4.90 15.22 -4.67
N THR A 86 -4.08 16.14 -5.15
CA THR A 86 -4.06 16.57 -6.55
C THR A 86 -2.70 16.24 -7.15
N VAL A 87 -2.70 15.48 -8.24
CA VAL A 87 -1.49 15.07 -8.97
C VAL A 87 -1.46 15.78 -10.32
N LYS A 88 -0.38 16.51 -10.59
CA LYS A 88 -0.14 17.15 -11.89
C LYS A 88 0.88 16.35 -12.69
N VAL A 89 0.57 16.10 -13.94
CA VAL A 89 1.41 15.35 -14.87
C VAL A 89 1.94 16.24 -16.00
N ALA A 90 3.01 15.79 -16.66
CA ALA A 90 3.60 16.51 -17.78
C ALA A 90 2.85 16.27 -19.11
N ALA A 91 2.11 15.17 -19.20
CA ALA A 91 1.35 14.80 -20.40
C ALA A 91 -0.07 15.37 -20.38
N THR A 92 -0.66 15.54 -21.56
CA THR A 92 -2.10 15.81 -21.68
C THR A 92 -2.89 14.54 -21.39
N LEU A 93 -3.76 14.59 -20.39
CA LEU A 93 -4.70 13.53 -20.03
C LEU A 93 -5.89 13.52 -21.00
N ASP A 94 -6.26 12.33 -21.43
CA ASP A 94 -7.44 12.06 -22.26
C ASP A 94 -8.57 11.58 -21.35
N SER A 95 -9.64 12.36 -21.23
CA SER A 95 -10.77 12.02 -20.36
C SER A 95 -11.56 10.78 -20.80
N THR A 96 -11.27 10.24 -21.99
CA THR A 96 -11.85 8.98 -22.46
C THR A 96 -11.05 7.74 -22.00
N LYS A 97 -9.86 7.94 -21.45
CA LYS A 97 -8.98 6.88 -20.96
C LYS A 97 -9.06 6.70 -19.45
N THR A 98 -8.66 5.51 -19.01
CA THR A 98 -8.49 5.20 -17.59
C THR A 98 -7.03 5.32 -17.19
N TYR A 99 -6.76 6.01 -16.09
CA TYR A 99 -5.45 6.14 -15.48
C TYR A 99 -5.45 5.49 -14.10
N LYS A 100 -4.34 4.85 -13.75
CA LYS A 100 -4.12 4.34 -12.40
C LYS A 100 -3.14 5.24 -11.66
N ILE A 101 -3.40 5.45 -10.39
CA ILE A 101 -2.52 6.22 -9.51
C ILE A 101 -2.14 5.33 -8.35
N ILE A 102 -0.84 5.12 -8.18
CA ILE A 102 -0.26 4.47 -7.02
C ILE A 102 0.17 5.58 -6.06
N ALA A 103 -0.42 5.63 -4.87
CA ALA A 103 -0.01 6.57 -3.83
C ALA A 103 0.53 5.83 -2.61
N PHE A 104 1.60 6.39 -2.05
CA PHE A 104 2.09 6.06 -0.72
C PHE A 104 1.72 7.20 0.23
N LEU A 105 0.88 6.90 1.21
CA LEU A 105 0.29 7.86 2.13
C LEU A 105 0.77 7.64 3.57
N ILE A 106 1.12 8.69 4.30
CA ILE A 106 1.44 8.67 5.73
C ILE A 106 0.28 9.22 6.55
N GLY A 107 -0.19 8.46 7.53
CA GLY A 107 -1.19 8.91 8.49
C GLY A 107 -0.65 9.90 9.53
N ASP A 108 -1.48 10.83 10.01
CA ASP A 108 -1.19 11.70 11.16
C ASP A 108 -1.09 10.94 12.48
N SER A 109 -1.83 9.83 12.56
CA SER A 109 -1.86 8.89 13.67
C SER A 109 -0.76 7.83 13.50
N MET A 110 0.31 8.18 12.76
CA MET A 110 1.51 7.36 12.64
C MET A 110 2.01 7.06 14.04
N LYS A 111 1.91 5.79 14.41
CA LYS A 111 2.61 5.28 15.57
C LYS A 111 3.98 4.82 15.12
N ILE A 112 5.03 5.45 15.63
CA ILE A 112 6.39 5.03 15.33
C ILE A 112 6.60 3.68 16.00
N ILE A 113 7.05 2.67 15.23
CA ILE A 113 7.42 1.39 15.83
C ILE A 113 8.72 1.61 16.61
N THR A 114 8.70 1.29 17.90
CA THR A 114 9.88 1.35 18.76
C THR A 114 10.61 0.02 18.80
N SER A 115 9.89 -1.09 18.65
CA SER A 115 10.47 -2.43 18.54
C SER A 115 9.47 -3.42 17.95
N ILE A 116 10.01 -4.48 17.33
CA ILE A 116 9.25 -5.66 16.93
C ILE A 116 9.90 -6.87 17.58
N GLN A 117 9.08 -7.77 18.13
CA GLN A 117 9.49 -9.08 18.61
C GLN A 117 8.85 -10.12 17.69
N SER A 118 9.67 -10.95 17.04
CA SER A 118 9.21 -12.13 16.32
C SER A 118 9.35 -13.37 17.21
N GLN A 119 8.38 -14.27 17.14
CA GLN A 119 8.40 -15.53 17.88
C GLN A 119 9.46 -16.49 17.35
N SER A 120 9.63 -16.60 16.03
CA SER A 120 10.55 -17.55 15.39
C SER A 120 11.75 -16.90 14.70
N GLY A 121 11.68 -15.60 14.42
CA GLY A 121 12.56 -14.91 13.49
C GLY A 121 13.57 -13.96 14.10
N THR A 122 14.34 -13.31 13.23
CA THR A 122 15.21 -12.18 13.57
C THR A 122 14.56 -10.87 13.15
N VAL A 123 14.69 -9.86 14.00
CA VAL A 123 14.20 -8.50 13.74
C VAL A 123 15.41 -7.59 13.70
N THR A 124 15.56 -6.84 12.62
CA THR A 124 16.58 -5.80 12.45
C THR A 124 15.91 -4.47 12.18
N GLU A 125 16.21 -3.44 12.96
CA GLU A 125 15.87 -2.06 12.57
C GLU A 125 16.81 -1.63 11.44
N ILE A 126 16.29 -1.41 10.24
CA ILE A 126 17.11 -1.07 9.07
C ILE A 126 17.28 0.45 8.89
N ALA A 127 16.40 1.24 9.53
CA ALA A 127 16.52 2.69 9.58
C ALA A 127 16.29 3.17 11.02
N PRO A 128 17.35 3.22 11.85
CA PRO A 128 17.28 3.67 13.24
C PRO A 128 16.55 5.00 13.41
N GLY A 129 15.50 5.01 14.22
CA GLY A 129 14.70 6.20 14.54
C GLY A 129 13.58 6.51 13.53
N PHE A 130 13.48 5.78 12.42
CA PHE A 130 12.36 5.87 11.48
C PHE A 130 11.30 4.79 11.70
N GLY A 131 11.52 3.87 12.65
CA GLY A 131 10.59 2.78 12.94
C GLY A 131 10.42 1.79 11.78
N ILE A 132 11.50 1.55 11.02
CA ILE A 132 11.52 0.63 9.88
C ILE A 132 12.27 -0.65 10.28
N PHE A 133 11.57 -1.76 10.25
CA PHE A 133 12.09 -3.06 10.67
C PHE A 133 12.02 -4.08 9.55
N LYS A 134 13.13 -4.78 9.35
CA LYS A 134 13.19 -6.03 8.59
C LYS A 134 12.97 -7.19 9.54
N VAL A 135 12.01 -8.04 9.22
CA VAL A 135 11.75 -9.30 9.94
C VAL A 135 12.11 -10.45 9.01
N ILE A 136 12.97 -11.36 9.47
CA ILE A 136 13.25 -12.63 8.81
C ILE A 136 12.65 -13.74 9.67
N TYR A 137 11.58 -14.39 9.23
CA TYR A 137 10.92 -15.45 9.99
C TYR A 137 11.54 -16.82 9.67
N ASN A 138 11.58 -17.71 10.68
CA ASN A 138 11.99 -19.10 10.49
C ASN A 138 10.78 -20.03 10.34
N ASP A 139 9.58 -19.56 10.67
CA ASP A 139 8.35 -20.34 10.55
C ASP A 139 7.89 -20.46 9.09
N THR A 140 7.78 -21.70 8.61
CA THR A 140 7.29 -22.04 7.27
C THR A 140 5.82 -22.46 7.28
N GLU A 141 5.19 -22.53 8.45
CA GLU A 141 3.78 -22.91 8.63
C GLU A 141 2.83 -21.70 8.55
N GLY A 142 3.34 -20.47 8.67
CA GLY A 142 2.52 -19.25 8.63
C GLY A 142 1.72 -19.04 9.91
N THR A 143 2.35 -19.33 11.06
CA THR A 143 1.81 -19.21 12.41
C THR A 143 2.61 -18.24 13.28
N ASP A 144 3.73 -17.71 12.78
CA ASP A 144 4.60 -16.79 13.51
C ASP A 144 3.82 -15.59 14.02
N THR A 145 4.03 -15.24 15.28
CA THR A 145 3.47 -14.03 15.85
C THR A 145 4.53 -12.94 15.93
N LEU A 146 4.16 -11.72 15.51
CA LEU A 146 4.95 -10.51 15.72
C LEU A 146 4.25 -9.63 16.74
N THR A 147 4.96 -9.22 17.78
CA THR A 147 4.51 -8.16 18.67
C THR A 147 5.18 -6.85 18.26
N ILE A 148 4.38 -5.88 17.84
CA ILE A 148 4.81 -4.55 17.42
C ILE A 148 4.53 -3.59 18.57
N ASN A 149 5.56 -2.89 19.05
CA ASN A 149 5.44 -1.87 20.08
C ASN A 149 5.58 -0.49 19.46
N TYR A 150 4.81 0.46 19.97
CA TYR A 150 4.78 1.84 19.49
C TYR A 150 5.37 2.83 20.50
N ASP A 151 5.65 4.04 20.02
CA ASP A 151 6.17 5.16 20.80
C ASP A 151 5.17 5.74 21.80
N ASP A 152 3.86 5.56 21.55
CA ASP A 152 2.80 5.87 22.50
C ASP A 152 2.66 4.84 23.65
N GLY A 153 3.50 3.81 23.68
CA GLY A 153 3.50 2.75 24.68
C GLY A 153 2.45 1.65 24.45
N THR A 154 1.67 1.73 23.37
CA THR A 154 0.75 0.65 22.98
C THR A 154 1.49 -0.45 22.20
N SER A 155 0.88 -1.63 22.14
CA SER A 155 1.41 -2.78 21.40
C SER A 155 0.30 -3.53 20.69
N GLU A 156 0.64 -4.21 19.61
CA GLU A 156 -0.26 -5.14 18.93
C GLU A 156 0.47 -6.41 18.49
N THR A 157 -0.24 -7.53 18.57
CA THR A 157 0.25 -8.83 18.15
C THR A 157 -0.45 -9.24 16.86
N ILE A 158 0.35 -9.64 15.88
CA ILE A 158 -0.12 -10.05 14.56
C ILE A 158 0.36 -11.47 14.26
N THR A 159 -0.40 -12.22 13.46
CA THR A 159 0.01 -13.53 12.93
C THR A 159 0.41 -13.35 11.47
N VAL A 160 1.60 -13.84 11.10
CA VAL A 160 2.08 -13.84 9.71
C VAL A 160 1.46 -15.04 9.01
N ASP A 161 0.45 -14.82 8.16
CA ASP A 161 -0.09 -15.90 7.32
C ASP A 161 0.78 -16.14 6.08
N LYS A 162 0.63 -17.32 5.45
CA LYS A 162 1.40 -17.67 4.24
C LYS A 162 1.12 -16.74 3.06
N SER A 163 0.03 -15.97 3.04
CA SER A 163 -0.20 -15.04 1.95
C SER A 163 0.80 -13.88 1.99
N ASN A 164 1.50 -13.67 3.13
CA ASN A 164 2.55 -12.67 3.37
C ASN A 164 2.18 -11.26 2.92
N LEU A 165 0.89 -11.01 2.67
CA LEU A 165 0.37 -9.77 2.16
C LEU A 165 -0.12 -8.95 3.34
N TRP A 166 0.80 -8.21 3.95
CA TRP A 166 0.41 -7.01 4.67
C TRP A 166 -0.01 -5.96 3.65
N THR A 167 -1.28 -6.00 3.26
CA THR A 167 -1.95 -4.72 3.14
C THR A 167 -1.94 -4.16 4.55
N VAL A 168 -1.17 -3.09 4.82
CA VAL A 168 -1.70 -2.08 5.74
C VAL A 168 -3.09 -1.86 5.18
N LEU A 169 -4.14 -2.40 5.81
CA LEU A 169 -5.50 -2.27 5.28
C LEU A 169 -5.60 -0.81 4.87
N PRO A 170 -5.65 -0.49 3.55
CA PRO A 170 -5.78 0.89 3.19
C PRO A 170 -7.05 1.28 3.89
N MET A 171 -6.96 2.21 4.84
CA MET A 171 -8.08 2.62 5.67
C MET A 171 -9.29 2.66 4.76
N GLN A 172 -10.30 1.82 5.02
CA GLN A 172 -11.48 1.83 4.17
C GLN A 172 -12.01 3.25 4.25
N LEU A 173 -11.97 3.96 3.12
CA LEU A 173 -12.64 5.26 3.03
C LEU A 173 -14.08 4.97 3.45
N PRO A 174 -14.64 5.69 4.44
CA PRO A 174 -16.08 5.69 4.62
C PRO A 174 -16.73 5.97 3.26
N ASP A 175 -17.83 5.29 2.92
CA ASP A 175 -18.47 5.44 1.60
C ASP A 175 -18.75 6.91 1.23
N ALA A 176 -18.91 7.78 2.23
CA ALA A 176 -19.10 9.23 2.08
C ALA A 176 -17.87 10.01 1.56
N GLU A 177 -16.66 9.45 1.63
CA GLU A 177 -15.42 10.05 1.11
C GLU A 177 -15.03 9.52 -0.28
N ARG A 178 -15.78 8.54 -0.82
CA ARG A 178 -15.69 8.20 -2.24
C ARG A 178 -16.31 9.36 -3.01
N VAL A 179 -15.47 10.24 -3.53
CA VAL A 179 -15.92 11.53 -4.07
C VAL A 179 -16.97 11.31 -5.16
N ALA A 180 -18.13 11.93 -4.96
CA ALA A 180 -19.21 12.09 -5.92
C ALA A 180 -18.83 13.00 -7.10
#